data_AF-A0A7W8LED1-F1
#
_entry.id   AF-A0A7W8LED1-F1
#
_cell.length_a   1.000
_cell.length_b   1.000
_cell.length_c   1.000
_cell.angle_alpha   90.00
_cell.angle_beta   90.00
_cell.angle_gamma   90.00
#
_symmetry.space_group_name_H-M   'P 1'
#
loop_
_entity.id
_entity.type
_entity.pdbx_description
1 polymer ?
#
loop_
_entity_poly.entity_id
_entity_poly.type
_entity_poly.pdbx_seq_one_letter_code
_entity_poly.pdbx_strand_id
1 'polypeptide(L)' 'MRGFRDPKRTQKFLSCFGPIRQHFALKRHLLRASLFRKQLAARFVAWSELTKVTQIPSYEF' A
#
# COMPACT_ATOMS: atom_id res chain seq x y z
N MET A 1 -23.17 -2.89 1.89
CA MET A 1 -22.61 -1.66 1.27
C MET A 1 -23.34 -1.36 -0.04
N ARG A 2 -24.50 -0.68 -0.01
CA ARG A 2 -25.16 -0.16 -1.23
C ARG A 2 -24.86 1.35 -1.29
N GLY A 3 -24.10 1.83 -2.27
CA GLY A 3 -23.89 3.28 -2.40
C GLY A 3 -22.62 3.77 -3.10
N PHE A 4 -21.75 2.90 -3.59
CA PHE A 4 -20.60 3.30 -4.41
C PHE A 4 -21.04 3.58 -5.85
N ARG A 5 -21.72 4.72 -6.09
CA ARG A 5 -22.16 5.15 -7.42
C ARG A 5 -21.05 5.72 -8.29
N ASP A 6 -19.99 6.24 -7.65
CA ASP A 6 -18.84 6.84 -8.33
C ASP A 6 -17.61 5.91 -8.18
N PRO A 7 -17.10 5.32 -9.27
CA PRO A 7 -15.94 4.43 -9.23
C PRO A 7 -14.66 5.10 -8.68
N LYS A 8 -14.40 6.38 -8.98
CA LYS A 8 -13.21 7.10 -8.50
C LYS A 8 -13.28 7.35 -7.00
N ARG A 9 -14.45 7.77 -6.50
CA ARG A 9 -14.69 7.98 -5.06
C ARG A 9 -14.59 6.66 -4.30
N THR A 10 -15.07 5.59 -4.92
CA THR A 10 -14.98 4.23 -4.39
C THR A 10 -13.54 3.76 -4.34
N GLN A 11 -12.77 3.94 -5.42
CA GLN A 11 -11.36 3.58 -5.45
C GLN A 11 -10.54 4.33 -4.39
N LYS A 12 -10.80 5.63 -4.21
CA LYS A 12 -10.15 6.46 -3.18
C LYS A 12 -10.56 6.05 -1.77
N PHE A 13 -11.82 5.66 -1.57
CA PHE A 13 -12.27 5.12 -0.30
C PHE A 13 -11.60 3.78 0.00
N LEU A 14 -11.65 2.84 -0.94
CA LEU A 14 -11.07 1.51 -0.79
C LEU A 14 -9.54 1.54 -0.65
N SER A 15 -8.83 2.47 -1.30
CA SER A 15 -7.38 2.62 -1.12
C SER A 15 -6.99 2.94 0.32
N CYS A 16 -7.88 3.60 1.09
CA CYS A 16 -7.68 3.85 2.51
C CYS A 16 -7.84 2.59 3.39
N PHE A 17 -8.52 1.56 2.91
CA PHE A 17 -8.80 0.32 3.63
C PHE A 17 -8.14 -0.91 3.02
N GLY A 18 -7.37 -0.73 1.94
CA GLY A 18 -6.73 -1.82 1.22
C GLY A 18 -5.57 -2.46 1.99
N PRO A 19 -5.23 -3.72 1.67
CA PRO A 19 -4.12 -4.45 2.27
C PRO A 19 -2.78 -3.71 2.16
N ILE A 20 -2.58 -2.95 1.08
CA ILE A 20 -1.38 -2.14 0.86
C ILE A 20 -1.26 -1.06 1.95
N ARG A 21 -2.34 -0.31 2.25
CA ARG A 21 -2.27 0.70 3.31
C ARG A 21 -2.09 0.08 4.69
N GLN A 22 -2.72 -1.06 4.96
CA GLN A 22 -2.49 -1.80 6.20
C GLN A 22 -1.02 -2.23 6.34
N HIS A 23 -0.39 -2.64 5.23
CA HIS A 23 1.03 -2.95 5.18
C HIS A 23 1.92 -1.74 5.50
N PHE A 24 1.50 -0.50 5.25
CA PHE A 24 2.29 0.70 5.64
C PHE A 24 1.84 1.34 6.97
N ALA A 25 0.68 0.94 7.51
CA ALA A 25 0.10 1.45 8.75
C ALA A 25 0.78 0.87 10.01
N LEU A 26 2.09 1.09 10.14
CA LEU A 26 2.83 0.82 11.37
C LEU A 26 2.24 1.61 12.54
N LYS A 27 2.23 1.02 13.74
CA LYS A 27 1.79 1.67 14.98
C LYS A 27 2.82 2.74 15.41
N ARG A 28 2.83 3.88 14.71
CA ARG A 28 3.79 4.98 14.89
C ARG A 28 3.87 5.46 16.34
N HIS A 29 2.75 5.44 17.06
CA HIS A 29 2.69 5.86 18.46
C HIS A 29 3.42 4.90 19.43
N LEU A 30 3.72 3.67 19.01
CA LEU A 30 4.47 2.69 19.83
C LEU A 30 5.97 2.69 19.54
N LEU A 31 6.42 3.44 18.52
CA LEU A 31 7.78 3.34 18.00
C LEU A 31 8.52 4.66 18.12
N ARG A 32 9.78 4.59 18.54
CA ARG A 32 10.71 5.72 18.39
C ARG A 32 10.87 6.07 16.91
N ALA A 33 11.05 7.35 16.63
CA ALA A 33 11.12 7.87 15.26
C ALA A 33 12.22 7.21 14.41
N SER A 34 13.36 6.85 15.00
CA SER A 34 14.44 6.15 14.29
C SER A 34 14.03 4.73 13.88
N LEU A 35 13.44 3.97 14.81
CA LEU A 35 12.96 2.61 14.55
C LEU A 35 11.82 2.59 13.52
N PHE A 36 10.87 3.53 13.63
CA PHE A 36 9.79 3.70 12.67
C PHE A 36 10.32 3.92 11.24
N ARG A 37 11.31 4.81 11.07
CA ARG A 37 11.91 5.08 9.76
C ARG A 37 12.63 3.85 9.19
N LYS A 38 13.36 3.10 10.02
CA LYS A 38 14.03 1.85 9.58
C LYS A 38 13.02 0.81 9.10
N GLN A 39 11.94 0.60 9.86
CA GLN A 39 10.89 -0.35 9.48
C GLN A 39 10.15 0.09 8.22
N LEU A 40 9.86 1.37 8.08
CA LEU A 40 9.20 1.90 6.89
C LEU A 40 10.09 1.76 5.64
N ALA A 41 11.39 2.03 5.75
CA ALA A 41 12.34 1.84 4.66
C ALA A 41 12.42 0.37 4.20
N ALA A 42 12.47 -0.58 5.14
CA ALA A 42 12.46 -2.01 4.82
C ALA A 42 11.18 -2.42 4.06
N ARG A 43 10.02 -1.90 4.45
CA ARG A 43 8.75 -2.15 3.75
C ARG A 43 8.72 -1.55 2.35
N PHE A 44 9.32 -0.36 2.15
CA PHE A 44 9.46 0.23 0.82
C PHE A 44 10.38 -0.59 -0.10
N VAL A 45 11.48 -1.13 0.43
CA VAL A 45 12.38 -2.00 -0.35
C VAL A 45 11.65 -3.27 -0.79
N ALA A 46 11.01 -3.98 0.16
CA ALA A 46 10.24 -5.18 -0.14
C ALA A 46 9.10 -4.89 -1.15
N TRP A 47 8.41 -3.76 -1.01
CA TRP A 47 7.38 -3.33 -1.97
C TRP A 47 7.99 -3.06 -3.35
N SER A 48 9.13 -2.37 -3.43
CA SER A 48 9.81 -2.10 -4.69
C SER A 48 10.22 -3.39 -5.40
N GLU A 49 10.78 -4.36 -4.67
CA GLU A 49 11.14 -5.68 -5.20
C GLU A 49 9.92 -6.41 -5.75
N LEU A 50 8.82 -6.48 -4.99
CA LEU A 50 7.57 -7.08 -5.45
C LEU A 50 7.03 -6.39 -6.72
N THR A 51 7.02 -5.06 -6.76
CA THR A 51 6.52 -4.32 -7.94
C THR A 51 7.43 -4.44 -9.17
N LYS A 52 8.74 -4.57 -8.97
CA LYS A 52 9.71 -4.84 -10.05
C LYS A 52 9.50 -6.24 -10.62
N VAL A 53 9.15 -7.22 -9.79
CA VAL A 53 8.79 -8.58 -10.23
C VAL A 53 7.46 -8.59 -10.99
N THR A 54 6.49 -7.75 -10.61
CA THR A 54 5.20 -7.61 -11.31
C THR A 54 5.29 -6.81 -12.62
N GLN A 55 6.48 -6.34 -13.01
CA GLN A 55 6.73 -5.79 -14.35
C GLN A 55 6.91 -6.92 -15.38
N ILE A 56 6.03 -7.92 -15.31
CA ILE A 56 5.74 -8.79 -16.44
C ILE A 56 5.19 -7.85 -17.52
N PRO A 57 5.76 -7.79 -18.74
CA PRO A 57 5.18 -6.99 -19.81
C PRO A 57 3.73 -7.41 -19.92
N SER A 58 2.81 -6.45 -19.77
CA SER A 58 1.39 -6.68 -20.02
C SER A 58 1.28 -7.40 -21.36
N TYR A 59 1.03 -8.71 -21.30
CA TYR A 59 0.91 -9.52 -22.49
C TYR A 59 -0.30 -8.96 -23.23
N GLU A 60 -0.04 -8.60 -24.48
CA GLU A 60 -1.01 -8.09 -25.42
C GLU A 60 -2.26 -8.97 -25.42
N PHE A 61 -3.42 -8.35 -25.20
CA PHE A 61 -4.73 -8.85 -25.61
C PHE A 61 -5.60 -7.65 -26.02
#